data_AF-A0A2K3MWL8-F1
#
_entry.id   AF-A0A2K3MWL8-F1
#
_cell.length_a   1.000
_cell.length_b   1.000
_cell.length_c   1.000
_cell.angle_alpha   90.00
_cell.angle_beta   90.00
_cell.angle_gamma   90.00
#
_symmetry.space_group_name_H-M   'P 1'
#
loop_
_entity.id
_entity.type
_entity.pdbx_description
1 polymer ?
#
loop_
_entity_poly.entity_id
_entity_poly.type
_entity_poly.pdbx_seq_one_letter_code
_entity_poly.pdbx_strand_id
1 'polypeptide(L)'
;MHLQITSAYLTIETDPYDYCKVELSTPILCTFDFVCDGDVPALCGSKSNLSSVKHVNINVMSFAKGTKVPLVELANIKSLVITSSTLEVLSWLPDLLKVEFRSLCNLKILKLKIGMYMPLPLSIPNGALYFLLQNSLSAKVEIIHLL
;
A
#
# COMPACT_ATOMS: atom_id res chain seq x y z
N MET A 1 -2.91 0.07 -14.66
CA MET A 1 -3.44 0.49 -13.35
C MET A 1 -4.97 0.42 -13.38
N HIS A 2 -5.58 -0.32 -12.45
CA HIS A 2 -7.04 -0.35 -12.30
C HIS A 2 -7.37 0.09 -10.86
N LEU A 3 -8.10 1.19 -10.73
CA LEU A 3 -8.52 1.76 -9.44
C LEU A 3 -10.04 1.69 -9.37
N GLN A 4 -10.58 0.93 -8.41
CA GLN A 4 -12.02 0.81 -8.20
C GLN A 4 -12.43 1.61 -6.97
N ILE A 5 -13.43 2.47 -7.11
CA ILE A 5 -13.94 3.33 -6.03
C ILE A 5 -15.44 3.15 -5.89
N THR A 6 -15.90 2.92 -4.65
CA THR A 6 -17.29 2.53 -4.38
C THR A 6 -18.21 3.72 -4.10
N SER A 7 -17.69 4.93 -3.85
CA SER A 7 -18.48 6.17 -3.76
C SER A 7 -17.57 7.39 -3.53
N ALA A 8 -17.25 8.15 -4.59
CA ALA A 8 -16.72 9.52 -4.53
C ALA A 8 -16.55 10.11 -5.95
N TYR A 9 -16.65 11.43 -6.10
CA TYR A 9 -15.99 12.11 -7.22
C TYR A 9 -14.48 11.94 -7.03
N LEU A 10 -13.86 11.16 -7.90
CA LEU A 10 -12.43 10.92 -7.92
C LEU A 10 -11.84 11.59 -9.14
N THR A 11 -10.89 12.49 -8.91
CA THR A 11 -9.99 12.95 -9.96
C THR A 11 -8.69 12.16 -9.84
N ILE A 12 -8.31 11.50 -10.93
CA ILE A 12 -6.98 10.89 -11.11
C ILE A 12 -6.23 11.82 -12.05
N GLU A 13 -5.20 12.48 -11.55
CA GLU A 13 -4.27 13.23 -12.40
C GLU A 13 -3.00 12.42 -12.56
N THR A 14 -2.61 12.22 -13.82
CA THR A 14 -1.33 11.61 -14.20
C THR A 14 -0.49 12.69 -14.86
N ASP A 15 0.76 12.86 -14.42
CA ASP A 15 1.67 13.80 -15.07
C ASP A 15 2.02 13.26 -16.47
N PRO A 16 1.78 14.02 -17.56
CA PRO A 16 2.07 13.57 -18.92
C PRO A 16 3.58 13.33 -19.17
N TYR A 17 4.46 13.83 -18.30
CA TYR A 17 5.91 13.62 -18.35
C TYR A 17 6.43 12.67 -17.27
N ASP A 18 5.59 12.30 -16.31
CA ASP A 18 5.90 11.34 -15.23
C ASP A 18 4.72 10.37 -15.05
N TYR A 19 4.65 9.38 -15.93
CA TYR A 19 3.65 8.30 -15.91
C TYR A 19 3.66 7.48 -14.61
N CYS A 20 4.65 7.69 -13.75
CA CYS A 20 4.81 7.02 -12.47
C CYS A 20 4.19 7.81 -11.31
N LYS A 21 3.42 8.87 -11.55
CA LYS A 21 2.76 9.64 -10.49
C LYS A 21 1.24 9.64 -10.63
N VAL A 22 0.57 9.29 -9.55
CA VAL A 22 -0.90 9.31 -9.44
C VAL A 22 -1.30 10.20 -8.27
N GLU A 23 -2.06 11.25 -8.57
CA GLU A 23 -2.62 12.14 -7.56
C GLU A 23 -4.12 11.87 -7.40
N LEU A 24 -4.56 11.68 -6.16
CA LEU A 24 -5.95 11.43 -5.79
C LEU A 24 -6.50 12.65 -5.06
N SER A 25 -7.44 13.39 -5.66
CA SER A 25 -8.05 14.56 -5.01
C SER A 25 -9.53 14.32 -4.71
N THR A 26 -9.83 13.92 -3.46
CA THR A 26 -11.21 13.74 -3.03
C THR A 26 -11.33 13.78 -1.50
N PRO A 27 -12.13 14.72 -0.93
CA PRO A 27 -12.21 14.91 0.52
C PRO A 27 -13.06 13.84 1.24
N ILE A 28 -13.74 12.97 0.48
CA ILE A 28 -14.68 11.97 1.03
C ILE A 28 -14.21 10.53 0.81
N LEU A 29 -13.04 10.33 0.21
CA LEU A 29 -12.53 8.99 -0.05
C LEU A 29 -12.14 8.31 1.27
N CYS A 30 -12.92 7.32 1.66
CA CYS A 30 -12.71 6.54 2.87
C CYS A 30 -11.96 5.23 2.60
N THR A 31 -12.22 4.64 1.43
CA THR A 31 -11.68 3.33 1.04
C THR A 31 -11.24 3.35 -0.42
N PHE A 32 -10.09 2.76 -0.73
CA PHE A 32 -9.72 2.46 -2.11
C PHE A 32 -8.88 1.19 -2.24
N ASP A 33 -8.98 0.58 -3.43
CA ASP A 33 -8.15 -0.53 -3.88
C ASP A 33 -7.10 -0.02 -4.87
N PHE A 34 -5.83 -0.25 -4.57
CA PHE A 34 -4.69 0.03 -5.44
C PHE A 34 -4.15 -1.28 -6.00
N VAL A 35 -4.45 -1.55 -7.26
CA VAL A 35 -3.99 -2.75 -7.97
C VAL A 35 -3.04 -2.36 -9.09
N CYS A 36 -1.83 -2.89 -9.01
CA CYS A 36 -0.78 -2.62 -9.98
C CYS A 36 -0.07 -3.88 -10.44
N ASP A 37 0.21 -3.92 -11.74
CA ASP A 37 1.07 -4.90 -12.39
C ASP A 37 2.11 -4.13 -13.22
N GLY A 38 3.39 -4.41 -13.00
CA GLY A 38 4.51 -3.71 -13.63
C GLY A 38 4.95 -2.47 -12.85
N ASP A 39 5.20 -1.37 -13.58
CA ASP A 39 5.63 -0.10 -12.98
C ASP A 39 4.62 0.39 -11.96
N VAL A 40 5.04 0.47 -10.69
CA VAL A 40 4.18 0.95 -9.60
C VAL A 40 4.21 2.47 -9.59
N PRO A 41 3.09 3.13 -9.90
CA PRO A 41 3.02 4.56 -9.76
C PRO A 41 3.08 4.93 -8.27
N ALA A 42 3.90 5.92 -7.96
CA ALA A 42 3.88 6.60 -6.69
C ALA A 42 2.52 7.31 -6.53
N LEU A 43 1.76 6.96 -5.48
CA LEU A 43 0.76 7.90 -4.98
C LEU A 43 1.55 9.07 -4.41
N CYS A 44 1.34 10.24 -5.00
CA CYS A 44 1.98 11.47 -4.59
C CYS A 44 0.91 12.54 -4.41
N GLY A 45 1.14 13.38 -3.42
CA GLY A 45 0.04 14.04 -2.76
C GLY A 45 0.42 15.29 -2.03
N SER A 46 1.10 16.22 -2.72
CA SER A 46 1.21 17.57 -2.18
C SER A 46 -0.15 18.27 -2.07
N LYS A 47 -1.17 17.84 -2.84
CA LYS A 47 -2.55 18.35 -2.75
C LYS A 47 -3.61 17.27 -2.47
N SER A 48 -3.22 15.99 -2.36
CA SER A 48 -4.15 14.90 -2.03
C SER A 48 -4.49 14.96 -0.54
N ASN A 49 -5.70 15.42 -0.22
CA ASN A 49 -6.18 15.37 1.16
C ASN A 49 -6.63 13.95 1.50
N LEU A 50 -5.69 12.99 1.57
CA LEU A 50 -5.95 11.59 1.93
C LEU A 50 -6.29 11.39 3.42
N SER A 51 -6.52 12.48 4.17
CA SER A 51 -6.86 12.41 5.59
C SER A 51 -8.16 11.68 5.87
N SER A 52 -9.08 11.64 4.91
CA SER A 52 -10.34 10.91 5.01
C SER A 52 -10.17 9.39 4.85
N VAL A 53 -9.06 8.92 4.28
CA VAL A 53 -8.85 7.51 3.96
C VAL A 53 -8.61 6.72 5.25
N LYS A 54 -9.41 5.67 5.43
CA LYS A 54 -9.35 4.77 6.59
C LYS A 54 -9.00 3.34 6.21
N HIS A 55 -9.36 2.91 5.00
CA HIS A 55 -9.19 1.52 4.57
C HIS A 55 -8.50 1.49 3.21
N VAL A 56 -7.37 0.80 3.12
CA VAL A 56 -6.63 0.68 1.86
C VAL A 56 -6.32 -0.78 1.61
N ASN A 57 -6.48 -1.18 0.36
CA ASN A 57 -6.03 -2.47 -0.13
C ASN A 57 -4.98 -2.24 -1.22
N ILE A 58 -3.80 -2.81 -1.05
CA ILE A 58 -2.68 -2.68 -1.98
C ILE A 58 -2.35 -4.07 -2.50
N ASN A 59 -2.44 -4.23 -3.82
CA ASN A 59 -2.02 -5.44 -4.51
C ASN A 59 -1.04 -5.07 -5.63
N VAL A 60 0.24 -5.32 -5.37
CA VAL A 60 1.32 -5.18 -6.34
C VAL A 60 1.81 -6.56 -6.75
N MET A 61 1.72 -6.88 -8.04
CA MET A 61 2.01 -8.22 -8.56
C MET A 61 3.45 -8.39 -9.08
N SER A 62 4.09 -7.32 -9.56
CA SER A 62 5.48 -7.37 -10.03
C SER A 62 6.23 -6.07 -9.71
N PHE A 63 7.57 -6.17 -9.67
CA PHE A 63 8.46 -5.05 -9.37
C PHE A 63 9.22 -4.62 -10.62
N ALA A 64 9.11 -3.34 -10.96
CA ALA A 64 10.03 -2.69 -11.87
C ALA A 64 11.04 -1.81 -11.09
N LYS A 65 12.29 -1.80 -11.55
CA LYS A 65 13.39 -1.09 -10.89
C LYS A 65 13.10 0.41 -10.83
N GLY A 66 13.08 0.99 -9.63
CA GLY A 66 12.73 2.41 -9.41
C GLY A 66 11.33 2.67 -8.85
N THR A 67 10.57 1.60 -8.60
CA THR A 67 9.26 1.62 -7.93
C THR A 67 9.29 2.41 -6.61
N LYS A 68 8.40 3.39 -6.48
CA LYS A 68 8.09 4.06 -5.22
C LYS A 68 6.77 3.53 -4.69
N VAL A 69 6.77 2.98 -3.49
CA VAL A 69 5.54 2.45 -2.92
C VAL A 69 4.74 3.57 -2.28
N PRO A 70 3.42 3.66 -2.56
CA PRO A 70 2.55 4.75 -2.10
C PRO A 70 2.30 4.86 -0.59
N LEU A 71 3.01 4.10 0.24
CA LEU A 71 2.70 4.01 1.65
C LEU A 71 3.01 5.29 2.44
N VAL A 72 3.91 6.14 1.96
CA VAL A 72 4.39 7.36 2.65
C VAL A 72 3.25 8.34 2.95
N GLU A 73 2.17 8.31 2.18
CA GLU A 73 1.05 9.25 2.32
C GLU A 73 -0.13 8.71 3.14
N LEU A 74 -0.03 7.47 3.66
CA LEU A 74 -1.13 6.76 4.31
C LEU A 74 -1.10 6.85 5.84
N ALA A 75 -0.85 8.03 6.41
CA ALA A 75 -0.70 8.21 7.86
C ALA A 75 -1.98 7.96 8.68
N ASN A 76 -3.15 8.22 8.09
CA ASN A 76 -4.44 8.18 8.80
C ASN A 76 -5.22 6.87 8.65
N ILE A 77 -4.66 5.89 7.93
CA ILE A 77 -5.38 4.64 7.66
C ILE A 77 -5.48 3.79 8.93
N LYS A 78 -6.63 3.12 9.08
CA LYS A 78 -6.92 2.20 10.19
C LYS A 78 -6.81 0.75 9.78
N SER A 79 -6.98 0.45 8.49
CA SER A 79 -6.94 -0.90 7.94
C SER A 79 -6.10 -0.91 6.67
N LEU A 80 -5.13 -1.81 6.63
CA LEU A 80 -4.33 -2.09 5.45
C LEU A 80 -4.53 -3.55 5.05
N VAL A 81 -4.86 -3.78 3.80
CA VAL A 81 -4.87 -5.10 3.18
C VAL A 81 -3.73 -5.16 2.17
N ILE A 82 -2.90 -6.19 2.26
CA ILE A 82 -1.82 -6.44 1.30
C ILE A 82 -1.82 -7.89 0.85
N THR A 83 -1.23 -8.16 -0.31
CA THR A 83 -0.97 -9.52 -0.79
C THR A 83 0.45 -9.98 -0.46
N SER A 84 0.70 -11.29 -0.49
CA SER A 84 2.04 -11.86 -0.36
C SER A 84 3.01 -11.29 -1.40
N SER A 85 2.56 -11.10 -2.65
CA SER A 85 3.34 -10.44 -3.70
C SER A 85 3.70 -9.01 -3.34
N THR A 86 2.76 -8.26 -2.77
CA THR A 86 3.04 -6.89 -2.30
C THR A 86 4.12 -6.91 -1.22
N LEU A 87 4.04 -7.83 -0.27
CA LEU A 87 5.01 -7.95 0.81
C LEU A 87 6.41 -8.36 0.30
N GLU A 88 6.48 -9.22 -0.70
CA GLU A 88 7.72 -9.60 -1.38
C GLU A 88 8.35 -8.39 -2.09
N VAL A 89 7.56 -7.62 -2.84
CA VAL A 89 8.02 -6.39 -3.50
C VAL A 89 8.58 -5.39 -2.48
N LEU A 90 7.92 -5.21 -1.34
CA LEU A 90 8.40 -4.33 -0.27
C LEU A 90 9.75 -4.77 0.31
N SER A 91 10.03 -6.06 0.29
CA SER A 91 11.29 -6.60 0.81
C SER A 91 12.50 -6.29 -0.06
N TRP A 92 12.27 -6.07 -1.36
CA TRP A 92 13.31 -5.74 -2.32
C TRP A 92 13.61 -4.24 -2.39
N LEU A 93 12.94 -3.43 -1.58
CA LEU A 93 13.11 -1.98 -1.50
C LEU A 93 13.97 -1.60 -0.28
N PRO A 94 15.31 -1.69 -0.38
CA PRO A 94 16.19 -1.40 0.74
C PRO A 94 16.09 0.05 1.22
N ASP A 95 15.72 0.98 0.34
CA ASP A 95 15.57 2.40 0.67
C ASP A 95 14.27 2.65 1.46
N LEU A 96 13.22 1.85 1.21
CA LEU A 96 11.98 1.95 1.97
C LEU A 96 12.21 1.59 3.44
N LEU A 97 12.99 0.53 3.70
CA LEU A 97 13.33 0.06 5.06
C LEU A 97 14.24 1.01 5.85
N LYS A 98 14.85 2.02 5.20
CA LYS A 98 15.80 2.97 5.80
C LYS A 98 15.21 4.34 6.08
N VAL A 99 14.09 4.69 5.47
CA VAL A 99 13.44 5.99 5.67
C VAL A 99 12.65 5.96 6.97
N GLU A 100 12.76 7.02 7.79
CA GLU A 100 11.83 7.27 8.90
C GLU A 100 10.41 7.34 8.34
N PHE A 101 9.72 6.22 8.42
CA PHE A 101 8.37 6.09 7.92
C PHE A 101 7.45 6.74 8.94
N ARG A 102 6.83 7.87 8.63
CA ARG A 102 5.79 8.48 9.52
C ARG A 102 4.37 8.07 9.13
N SER A 103 4.27 7.11 8.24
CA SER A 103 3.04 6.56 7.70
C SER A 103 2.55 5.40 8.57
N LEU A 104 1.26 5.09 8.46
CA LEU A 104 0.60 3.99 9.17
C LEU A 104 0.50 4.13 10.70
N CYS A 105 0.71 5.32 11.29
CA CYS A 105 0.67 5.53 12.75
C CYS A 105 -0.68 5.23 13.41
N ASN A 106 -1.77 5.20 12.64
CA ASN A 106 -3.13 4.95 13.12
C ASN A 106 -3.63 3.54 12.77
N LEU A 107 -2.75 2.67 12.29
CA LEU A 107 -3.11 1.35 11.81
C LEU A 107 -3.62 0.50 12.98
N LYS A 108 -4.82 -0.06 12.83
CA LYS A 108 -5.42 -0.97 13.81
C LYS A 108 -5.37 -2.42 13.35
N ILE A 109 -5.37 -2.64 12.04
CA ILE A 109 -5.40 -3.96 11.46
C ILE A 109 -4.61 -4.01 10.16
N LEU A 110 -3.76 -5.04 10.05
CA LEU A 110 -3.04 -5.42 8.85
C LEU A 110 -3.53 -6.80 8.41
N LYS A 111 -4.13 -6.88 7.22
CA LYS A 111 -4.59 -8.15 6.63
C LYS A 111 -3.63 -8.57 5.52
N LEU A 112 -3.01 -9.72 5.68
CA LEU A 112 -2.14 -10.32 4.67
C LEU A 112 -2.90 -11.43 3.94
N LYS A 113 -3.15 -11.21 2.64
CA LYS A 113 -3.73 -12.21 1.74
C LYS A 113 -2.62 -13.06 1.12
N ILE A 114 -2.73 -14.38 1.27
CA ILE A 114 -1.73 -15.35 0.80
C ILE A 114 -2.40 -16.27 -0.22
N GLY A 115 -1.80 -16.38 -1.41
CA GLY A 115 -2.28 -17.26 -2.49
C GLY A 115 -1.72 -18.68 -2.39
N MET A 116 -2.37 -19.63 -3.08
CA MET A 116 -2.08 -21.06 -3.01
C MET A 116 -0.63 -21.45 -3.34
N TYR A 117 0.06 -20.70 -4.21
CA TYR A 117 1.43 -21.02 -4.65
C TYR A 117 2.52 -20.51 -3.69
N MET A 118 2.14 -19.91 -2.56
CA MET A 118 3.04 -19.45 -1.51
C MET A 118 2.79 -20.29 -0.24
N PRO A 119 3.43 -21.45 -0.08
CA PRO A 119 3.38 -22.19 1.18
C PRO A 119 4.17 -21.41 2.24
N LEU A 120 3.56 -21.04 3.36
CA LEU A 120 4.37 -20.73 4.56
C LEU A 120 4.96 -22.05 5.09
N PRO A 121 6.24 -22.09 5.52
CA PRO A 121 6.97 -20.99 6.18
C PRO A 121 8.43 -20.81 5.70
N LEU A 122 8.90 -19.61 5.30
CA LEU A 122 10.37 -19.29 5.38
C LEU A 122 10.79 -17.87 4.99
N SER A 123 9.95 -17.08 4.35
CA SER A 123 10.37 -15.74 3.93
C SER A 123 9.20 -14.79 3.81
N ILE A 124 8.34 -14.73 4.85
CA ILE A 124 7.85 -13.39 5.21
C ILE A 124 9.16 -12.63 5.41
N PRO A 125 9.46 -11.63 4.58
CA PRO A 125 10.60 -10.78 4.85
C PRO A 125 10.20 -10.07 6.14
N ASN A 126 10.62 -10.64 7.26
CA ASN A 126 10.21 -10.19 8.59
C ASN A 126 10.44 -8.69 8.67
N GLY A 127 11.55 -8.20 8.09
CA GLY A 127 11.83 -6.79 7.92
C GLY A 127 10.69 -5.97 7.30
N ALA A 128 10.09 -6.40 6.18
CA ALA A 128 9.01 -5.66 5.53
C ALA A 128 7.71 -5.66 6.35
N LEU A 129 7.35 -6.80 6.96
CA LEU A 129 6.17 -6.86 7.81
C LEU A 129 6.34 -6.03 9.08
N TYR A 130 7.49 -6.16 9.76
CA TYR A 130 7.84 -5.35 10.93
C TYR A 130 7.89 -3.87 10.57
N PHE A 131 8.45 -3.52 9.41
CA PHE A 131 8.49 -2.15 8.91
C PHE A 131 7.09 -1.54 8.75
N LEU A 132 6.12 -2.29 8.23
CA LEU A 132 4.72 -1.82 8.13
C LEU A 132 4.08 -1.59 9.51
N LEU A 133 4.51 -2.32 10.52
CA LEU A 133 3.96 -2.28 11.88
C LEU A 133 4.73 -1.36 12.83
N GLN A 134 5.90 -0.84 12.44
CA GLN A 134 6.82 -0.15 13.35
C GLN A 134 6.20 1.07 14.06
N ASN A 135 5.24 1.75 13.41
CA ASN A 135 4.52 2.90 13.98
C ASN A 135 3.16 2.55 14.59
N SER A 136 2.79 1.27 14.61
CA SER A 136 1.50 0.79 15.11
C SER A 136 1.65 -0.63 15.66
N LEU A 137 2.48 -0.74 16.70
CA LEU A 137 2.81 -2.02 17.35
C LEU A 137 1.58 -2.74 17.93
N SER A 138 0.50 -2.02 18.21
CA SER A 138 -0.77 -2.58 18.68
C SER A 138 -1.71 -3.06 17.55
N ALA A 139 -1.32 -2.89 16.28
CA ALA A 139 -2.15 -3.33 15.16
C ALA A 139 -2.27 -4.85 15.14
N LYS A 140 -3.49 -5.35 14.95
CA LYS A 140 -3.75 -6.78 14.78
C LYS A 140 -3.28 -7.23 13.40
N VAL A 141 -2.54 -8.34 13.34
CA VAL A 141 -2.21 -8.99 12.07
C VAL A 141 -3.18 -10.15 11.83
N GLU A 142 -3.83 -10.15 10.67
CA GLU A 142 -4.70 -11.24 10.22
C GLU A 142 -4.15 -11.84 8.93
N ILE A 143 -4.00 -13.16 8.90
CA ILE A 143 -3.58 -13.89 7.72
C ILE A 143 -4.81 -14.51 7.08
N ILE A 144 -5.01 -14.26 5.78
CA ILE A 144 -6.14 -14.72 5.00
C ILE A 144 -5.60 -15.60 3.88
N HIS A 145 -5.97 -16.88 3.89
CA HIS A 145 -5.68 -17.79 2.80
C HIS A 145 -6.74 -17.62 1.71
N LEU A 146 -6.29 -17.32 0.49
CA LEU A 146 -7.15 -17.32 -0.69
C LEU A 146 -7.24 -18.77 -1.18
N LEU A 147 -8.43 -19.36 -1.02
CA LEU A 147 -8.78 -20.71 -1.48
C LEU A 147 -8.91 -20.78 -3.00
#